data_AF-A3MXM6-F1
#
_entry.id   AF-A3MXM6-F1
#
_cell.length_a   1.000
_cell.length_b   1.000
_cell.length_c   1.000
_cell.angle_alpha   90.00
_cell.angle_beta   90.00
_cell.angle_gamma   90.00
#
_symmetry.space_group_name_H-M   'P 1'
#
loop_
_entity.id
_entity.type
_entity.pdbx_description
1 polymer ?
#
loop_
_entity_poly.entity_id
_entity_poly.type
_entity_poly.pdbx_seq_one_letter_code
_entity_poly.pdbx_strand_id
1 'polypeptide(L)'
;MWELGLLALLALATVREGVFIGFGKMGPVMLPLDRHVVITGPTRSGKTTLAKKIIRRARLPAVVLDWHGEYDVRKVDSRLLKFNLAALDKKLLCELIGLSLNLTEASVYFLYRAIRRAEVKSLRDVITALDDFLVSTRSEVEMKAAIARRLEYIVDVFERGAVPVDLLFKAKRPVAVDLSKLRLYEEKVLVTLFIMASLYNYLFSRGVAKRPTLLLVVDEAQNVLKRGDVVRYLVFESAKYGLRVVLVTNEMPPGEILVHSNVIITKPHFTYNMDIRRPTLISNNKLTEVWIV
;
A
#
# COMPACT_ATOMS: atom_id res chain seq x y z
N MET A 1 -39.47 22.85 -5.20
CA MET A 1 -38.43 23.87 -4.88
C MET A 1 -37.19 23.23 -4.23
N TRP A 2 -37.32 22.46 -3.14
CA TRP A 2 -36.21 21.75 -2.50
C TRP A 2 -35.54 20.68 -3.39
N GLU A 3 -36.31 19.99 -4.23
CA GLU A 3 -35.81 18.97 -5.16
C GLU A 3 -34.95 19.56 -6.29
N LEU A 4 -35.30 20.76 -6.77
CA LEU A 4 -34.51 21.50 -7.75
C LEU A 4 -33.19 22.02 -7.16
N GLY A 5 -33.22 22.45 -5.89
CA GLY A 5 -32.00 22.81 -5.15
C GLY A 5 -31.08 21.60 -4.94
N LEU A 6 -31.65 20.42 -4.63
CA LEU A 6 -30.91 19.16 -4.47
C LEU A 6 -30.33 18.69 -5.82
N LEU A 7 -31.10 18.77 -6.90
CA LEU A 7 -30.65 18.47 -8.27
C LEU A 7 -29.54 19.41 -8.73
N ALA A 8 -29.64 20.71 -8.43
CA ALA A 8 -28.59 21.69 -8.73
C ALA A 8 -27.32 21.44 -7.92
N LEU A 9 -27.44 21.05 -6.64
CA LEU A 9 -26.33 20.65 -5.78
C LEU A 9 -25.64 19.37 -6.26
N LEU A 10 -26.43 18.38 -6.68
CA LEU A 10 -25.92 17.14 -7.29
C LEU A 10 -25.27 17.42 -8.65
N ALA A 11 -25.83 18.33 -9.45
CA ALA A 11 -25.26 18.77 -10.71
C ALA A 11 -23.92 19.52 -10.51
N LEU A 12 -23.83 20.42 -9.53
CA LEU A 12 -22.58 21.08 -9.15
C LEU A 12 -21.55 20.09 -8.59
N ALA A 13 -21.98 19.06 -7.87
CA ALA A 13 -21.11 17.97 -7.42
C ALA A 13 -20.61 17.10 -8.59
N THR A 14 -21.39 16.96 -9.67
CA THR A 14 -20.93 16.27 -10.89
C THR A 14 -20.00 17.11 -11.76
N VAL A 15 -20.01 18.44 -11.63
CA VAL A 15 -19.14 19.36 -12.40
C VAL A 15 -17.74 19.46 -11.79
N ARG A 16 -17.56 19.17 -10.50
CA ARG A 16 -16.23 19.18 -9.85
C ARG A 16 -15.57 17.82 -10.02
N GLU A 17 -14.43 17.79 -10.72
CA GLU A 17 -13.58 16.59 -10.81
C GLU A 17 -13.17 16.10 -9.42
N GLY A 18 -13.43 14.83 -9.11
CA GLY A 18 -13.02 14.21 -7.85
C GLY A 18 -14.02 13.20 -7.29
N VAL A 19 -13.72 12.72 -6.09
CA VAL A 19 -14.53 11.74 -5.35
C VAL A 19 -15.32 12.47 -4.28
N PHE A 20 -16.64 12.37 -4.29
CA PHE A 20 -17.47 12.93 -3.23
C PHE A 20 -17.18 12.22 -1.89
N ILE A 21 -16.75 12.98 -0.88
CA ILE A 21 -16.42 12.45 0.46
C ILE A 21 -17.36 12.91 1.57
N GLY A 22 -18.17 13.94 1.31
CA GLY A 22 -19.09 14.47 2.30
C GLY A 22 -19.51 15.91 2.01
N PHE A 23 -20.18 16.54 2.96
CA PHE A 23 -20.53 17.95 2.88
C PHE A 23 -19.55 18.79 3.69
N GLY A 24 -19.39 20.04 3.34
CA GLY A 24 -18.68 21.08 4.06
C GLY A 24 -19.63 22.26 4.28
N LYS A 25 -19.13 23.35 4.90
CA LYS A 25 -19.97 24.51 5.24
C LYS A 25 -20.62 25.16 4.02
N MET A 26 -19.93 25.10 2.87
CA MET A 26 -20.33 25.72 1.61
C MET A 26 -20.86 24.71 0.57
N GLY A 27 -21.23 23.50 1.00
CA GLY A 27 -21.77 22.47 0.11
C GLY A 27 -20.86 21.24 -0.06
N PRO A 28 -20.97 20.48 -1.16
CA PRO A 28 -20.31 19.19 -1.33
C PRO A 28 -18.79 19.33 -1.39
N VAL A 29 -18.08 18.43 -0.70
CA VAL A 29 -16.62 18.34 -0.68
C VAL A 29 -16.20 17.18 -1.58
N MET A 30 -15.42 17.53 -2.60
CA MET A 30 -14.83 16.59 -3.54
C MET A 30 -13.35 16.40 -3.21
N LEU A 31 -12.92 15.16 -3.11
CA LEU A 31 -11.52 14.76 -2.99
C LEU A 31 -10.94 14.65 -4.40
N PRO A 32 -10.02 15.54 -4.82
CA PRO A 32 -9.34 15.35 -6.08
C PRO A 32 -8.42 14.12 -6.00
N LEU A 33 -8.32 13.36 -7.09
CA LEU A 33 -7.40 12.23 -7.25
C LEU A 33 -6.18 12.62 -8.09
N ASP A 34 -5.82 13.90 -8.07
CA ASP A 34 -4.61 14.43 -8.70
C ASP A 34 -3.34 13.93 -7.97
N ARG A 35 -3.45 13.73 -6.65
CA ARG A 35 -2.40 13.24 -5.74
C ARG A 35 -2.80 11.93 -5.04
N HIS A 36 -1.86 11.31 -4.32
CA HIS A 36 -2.19 10.22 -3.40
C HIS A 36 -3.15 10.70 -2.31
N VAL A 37 -3.73 9.77 -1.56
CA VAL A 37 -4.68 10.07 -0.49
C VAL A 37 -4.18 9.43 0.79
N VAL A 38 -4.10 10.21 1.86
CA VAL A 38 -3.86 9.71 3.21
C VAL A 38 -5.16 9.85 3.98
N ILE A 39 -5.63 8.76 4.59
CA ILE A 39 -6.75 8.75 5.52
C ILE A 39 -6.18 8.40 6.89
N THR A 40 -6.18 9.37 7.81
CA THR A 40 -5.62 9.21 9.15
C THR A 40 -6.62 9.56 10.25
N GLY A 41 -6.42 8.97 11.42
CA GLY A 41 -7.30 9.07 12.58
C GLY A 41 -7.15 7.88 13.50
N PRO A 42 -7.52 7.97 14.79
CA PRO A 42 -7.43 6.86 15.74
C PRO A 42 -8.25 5.64 15.30
N THR A 43 -8.02 4.49 15.94
CA THR A 43 -8.79 3.27 15.71
C THR A 43 -10.30 3.53 15.88
N ARG A 44 -11.13 2.87 15.07
CA ARG A 44 -12.61 3.05 15.05
C ARG A 44 -13.09 4.48 14.71
N SER A 45 -12.28 5.30 14.04
CA SER A 45 -12.68 6.65 13.58
C SER A 45 -13.39 6.69 12.22
N GLY A 46 -13.69 5.54 11.61
CA GLY A 46 -14.37 5.46 10.31
C GLY A 46 -13.46 5.54 9.08
N LYS A 47 -12.14 5.34 9.24
CA LYS A 47 -11.17 5.34 8.13
C LYS A 47 -11.50 4.29 7.05
N THR A 48 -11.68 3.03 7.45
CA THR A 48 -12.05 1.95 6.53
C THR A 48 -13.36 2.26 5.82
N THR A 49 -14.35 2.79 6.54
CA THR A 49 -15.65 3.20 5.98
C THR A 49 -15.48 4.27 4.89
N LEU A 50 -14.60 5.25 5.11
CA LEU A 50 -14.29 6.27 4.12
C LEU A 50 -13.53 5.68 2.92
N ALA A 51 -12.54 4.81 3.16
CA ALA A 51 -11.80 4.13 2.08
C ALA A 51 -12.73 3.32 1.17
N LYS A 52 -13.66 2.54 1.73
CA LYS A 52 -14.72 1.81 0.99
C LYS A 52 -15.55 2.76 0.12
N LYS A 53 -15.93 3.92 0.65
CA LYS A 53 -16.70 4.93 -0.11
C LYS A 53 -15.87 5.50 -1.25
N ILE A 54 -14.58 5.79 -1.03
CA ILE A 54 -13.68 6.28 -2.07
C ILE A 54 -13.54 5.25 -3.20
N ILE A 55 -13.26 3.98 -2.87
CA ILE A 55 -13.16 2.89 -3.85
C ILE A 55 -14.43 2.83 -4.72
N ARG A 56 -15.62 2.84 -4.10
CA ARG A 56 -16.90 2.75 -4.81
C ARG A 56 -17.19 3.97 -5.68
N ARG A 57 -16.89 5.18 -5.18
CA ARG A 57 -17.25 6.45 -5.84
C ARG A 57 -16.23 6.89 -6.88
N ALA A 58 -14.97 6.45 -6.78
CA ALA A 58 -13.92 6.78 -7.76
C ALA A 58 -14.15 6.16 -9.14
N ARG A 59 -14.94 5.07 -9.22
CA ARG A 59 -15.20 4.33 -10.47
C ARG A 59 -13.94 3.89 -11.21
N LEU A 60 -12.85 3.68 -10.47
CA LEU A 60 -11.60 3.13 -10.95
C LEU A 60 -11.47 1.67 -10.50
N PRO A 61 -10.75 0.82 -11.26
CA PRO A 61 -10.21 -0.41 -10.72
C PRO A 61 -9.44 -0.13 -9.42
N ALA A 62 -9.48 -1.09 -8.48
CA ALA A 62 -8.80 -0.95 -7.21
C ALA A 62 -8.22 -2.28 -6.75
N VAL A 63 -7.01 -2.25 -6.22
CA VAL A 63 -6.43 -3.34 -5.43
C VAL A 63 -6.37 -2.88 -3.99
N VAL A 64 -6.99 -3.64 -3.10
CA VAL A 64 -7.00 -3.37 -1.66
C VAL A 64 -6.10 -4.38 -0.97
N LEU A 65 -5.17 -3.91 -0.15
CA LEU A 65 -4.39 -4.75 0.75
C LEU A 65 -5.10 -4.72 2.10
N ASP A 66 -5.93 -5.73 2.34
CA ASP A 66 -6.89 -5.77 3.44
C ASP A 66 -6.28 -6.48 4.65
N TRP A 67 -5.75 -5.70 5.60
CA TRP A 67 -4.99 -6.20 6.74
C TRP A 67 -5.82 -7.06 7.71
N HIS A 68 -7.09 -6.66 7.89
CA HIS A 68 -8.01 -7.22 8.87
C HIS A 68 -9.22 -7.95 8.25
N GLY A 69 -9.38 -7.93 6.93
CA GLY A 69 -10.51 -8.55 6.26
C GLY A 69 -11.77 -7.67 6.27
N GLU A 70 -11.64 -6.35 6.44
CA GLU A 70 -12.79 -5.45 6.61
C GLU A 70 -13.45 -5.05 5.28
N TYR A 71 -12.83 -5.27 4.11
CA TYR A 71 -13.33 -4.72 2.85
C TYR A 71 -14.33 -5.62 2.12
N ASP A 72 -15.51 -5.08 1.80
CA ASP A 72 -16.62 -5.81 1.16
C ASP A 72 -16.52 -5.78 -0.37
N VAL A 73 -15.37 -6.20 -0.91
CA VAL A 73 -15.14 -6.36 -2.36
C VAL A 73 -14.74 -7.81 -2.64
N ARG A 74 -14.52 -8.18 -3.91
CA ARG A 74 -14.07 -9.54 -4.24
C ARG A 74 -12.74 -9.82 -3.54
N LYS A 75 -12.72 -10.79 -2.63
CA LYS A 75 -11.52 -11.15 -1.85
C LYS A 75 -10.73 -12.27 -2.54
N VAL A 76 -9.42 -12.16 -2.47
CA VAL A 76 -8.45 -13.20 -2.86
C VAL A 76 -7.60 -13.48 -1.63
N ASP A 77 -7.52 -14.75 -1.24
CA ASP A 77 -6.63 -15.19 -0.16
C ASP A 77 -5.17 -14.96 -0.57
N SER A 78 -4.44 -14.20 0.24
CA SER A 78 -3.03 -13.86 -0.04
C SER A 78 -2.13 -15.08 -0.26
N ARG A 79 -2.41 -16.21 0.40
CA ARG A 79 -1.63 -17.46 0.30
C ARG A 79 -1.78 -18.16 -1.06
N LEU A 80 -2.76 -17.75 -1.87
CA LEU A 80 -2.97 -18.28 -3.21
C LEU A 80 -2.21 -17.48 -4.27
N LEU A 81 -1.62 -16.34 -3.92
CA LEU A 81 -0.92 -15.48 -4.85
C LEU A 81 0.47 -16.04 -5.17
N LYS A 82 0.77 -16.09 -6.47
CA LYS A 82 2.08 -16.45 -7.02
C LYS A 82 2.80 -15.20 -7.49
N PHE A 83 3.98 -14.96 -6.94
CA PHE A 83 4.85 -13.83 -7.27
C PHE A 83 5.95 -14.29 -8.24
N ASN A 84 6.23 -13.47 -9.26
CA ASN A 84 7.35 -13.72 -10.17
C ASN A 84 8.61 -13.05 -9.62
N LEU A 85 9.31 -13.71 -8.69
CA LEU A 85 10.51 -13.15 -8.06
C LEU A 85 11.66 -12.94 -9.05
N ALA A 86 11.71 -13.72 -10.13
CA ALA A 86 12.71 -13.57 -11.19
C ALA A 86 12.56 -12.25 -11.97
N ALA A 87 11.38 -11.61 -11.94
CA ALA A 87 11.15 -10.30 -12.55
C ALA A 87 11.52 -9.12 -11.65
N LEU A 88 11.90 -9.38 -10.39
CA LEU A 88 12.37 -8.34 -9.47
C LEU A 88 13.89 -8.21 -9.57
N ASP A 89 14.37 -6.96 -9.51
CA ASP A 89 15.79 -6.72 -9.28
C ASP A 89 16.23 -7.35 -7.95
N LYS A 90 17.41 -7.99 -7.92
CA LYS A 90 17.88 -8.74 -6.75
C LYS A 90 18.14 -7.85 -5.54
N LYS A 91 18.62 -6.62 -5.76
CA LYS A 91 18.83 -5.66 -4.69
C LYS A 91 17.48 -5.27 -4.09
N LEU A 92 16.49 -4.97 -4.94
CA LEU A 92 15.13 -4.70 -4.50
C LEU A 92 14.55 -5.90 -3.71
N LEU A 93 14.69 -7.14 -4.21
CA LEU A 93 14.22 -8.34 -3.50
C LEU A 93 14.82 -8.44 -2.09
N CYS A 94 16.14 -8.24 -1.95
CA CYS A 94 16.81 -8.24 -0.64
C CYS A 94 16.32 -7.11 0.27
N GLU A 95 16.11 -5.91 -0.29
CA GLU A 95 15.55 -4.78 0.47
C GLU A 95 14.14 -5.11 0.97
N LEU A 96 13.24 -5.62 0.13
CA LEU A 96 11.87 -5.98 0.55
C LEU A 96 11.86 -7.08 1.64
N ILE A 97 12.68 -8.12 1.48
CA ILE A 97 12.88 -9.15 2.52
C ILE A 97 13.40 -8.49 3.79
N GLY A 98 14.43 -7.65 3.68
CA GLY A 98 15.03 -6.90 4.78
C GLY A 98 14.02 -6.06 5.56
N LEU A 99 13.17 -5.34 4.85
CA LEU A 99 12.10 -4.52 5.43
C LEU A 99 11.07 -5.38 6.17
N SER A 100 10.67 -6.52 5.61
CA SER A 100 9.69 -7.40 6.24
C SER A 100 10.24 -8.06 7.51
N LEU A 101 11.47 -8.58 7.45
CA LEU A 101 12.13 -9.32 8.53
C LEU A 101 12.89 -8.42 9.51
N ASN A 102 12.85 -7.10 9.32
CA ASN A 102 13.60 -6.11 10.10
C ASN A 102 15.09 -6.46 10.19
N LEU A 103 15.71 -6.68 9.03
CA LEU A 103 17.14 -6.96 8.91
C LEU A 103 17.94 -5.65 8.95
N THR A 104 19.15 -5.72 9.47
CA THR A 104 20.10 -4.60 9.41
C THR A 104 20.62 -4.41 7.98
N GLU A 105 21.12 -3.21 7.65
CA GLU A 105 21.70 -2.94 6.32
C GLU A 105 22.83 -3.92 5.97
N ALA A 106 23.67 -4.28 6.94
CA ALA A 106 24.72 -5.29 6.77
C ALA A 106 24.13 -6.66 6.41
N SER A 107 23.02 -7.06 7.04
CA SER A 107 22.33 -8.32 6.76
C SER A 107 21.66 -8.32 5.39
N VAL A 108 21.07 -7.18 4.98
CA VAL A 108 20.51 -7.00 3.62
C VAL A 108 21.61 -7.11 2.57
N TYR A 109 22.76 -6.46 2.80
CA TYR A 109 23.90 -6.55 1.90
C TYR A 109 24.50 -7.96 1.86
N PHE A 110 24.59 -8.64 3.00
CA PHE A 110 25.03 -10.05 3.07
C PHE A 110 24.10 -10.95 2.27
N LEU A 111 22.78 -10.81 2.42
CA LEU A 111 21.79 -11.54 1.64
C LEU A 111 21.94 -11.26 0.14
N TYR A 112 22.14 -10.00 -0.25
CA TYR A 112 22.41 -9.63 -1.63
C TYR A 112 23.68 -10.31 -2.17
N ARG A 113 24.77 -10.33 -1.41
CA ARG A 113 26.02 -11.03 -1.79
C ARG A 113 25.78 -12.52 -2.03
N ALA A 114 24.93 -13.16 -1.22
CA ALA A 114 24.58 -14.57 -1.37
C ALA A 114 23.78 -14.83 -2.65
N ILE A 115 22.76 -14.02 -2.95
CA ILE A 115 21.85 -14.31 -4.06
C ILE A 115 22.22 -13.66 -5.40
N ARG A 116 23.16 -12.69 -5.42
CA ARG A 116 23.45 -11.89 -6.64
C ARG A 116 23.82 -12.72 -7.87
N ARG A 117 24.36 -13.94 -7.70
CA ARG A 117 24.69 -14.87 -8.81
C ARG A 117 23.72 -16.04 -8.95
N ALA A 118 22.85 -16.29 -7.97
CA ALA A 118 21.88 -17.39 -8.00
C ALA A 118 20.69 -17.09 -8.92
N GLU A 119 20.11 -18.11 -9.54
CA GLU A 119 18.79 -17.97 -10.14
C GLU A 119 17.73 -18.04 -9.03
N VAL A 120 16.89 -17.01 -8.92
CA VAL A 120 15.89 -16.91 -7.83
C VAL A 120 14.49 -16.84 -8.43
N LYS A 121 13.76 -17.95 -8.34
CA LYS A 121 12.36 -18.08 -8.78
C LYS A 121 11.38 -18.10 -7.60
N SER A 122 11.86 -18.52 -6.44
CA SER A 122 11.10 -18.69 -5.20
C SER A 122 11.89 -18.17 -3.99
N LEU A 123 11.23 -18.04 -2.84
CA LEU A 123 11.92 -17.74 -1.58
C LEU A 123 12.75 -18.93 -1.07
N ARG A 124 12.42 -20.17 -1.47
CA ARG A 124 13.30 -21.32 -1.22
C ARG A 124 14.64 -21.17 -1.91
N ASP A 125 14.67 -20.68 -3.15
CA ASP A 125 15.94 -20.45 -3.86
C ASP A 125 16.81 -19.40 -3.15
N VAL A 126 16.18 -18.42 -2.47
CA VAL A 126 16.89 -17.46 -1.62
C VAL A 126 17.55 -18.16 -0.43
N ILE A 127 16.81 -19.05 0.25
CA ILE A 127 17.34 -19.83 1.38
C ILE A 127 18.47 -20.74 0.91
N THR A 128 18.29 -21.49 -0.19
CA THR A 128 19.32 -22.35 -0.76
C THR A 128 20.57 -21.56 -1.14
N ALA A 129 20.44 -20.43 -1.83
CA ALA A 129 21.57 -19.58 -2.17
C ALA A 129 22.29 -19.00 -0.94
N LEU A 130 21.54 -18.71 0.14
CA LEU A 130 22.10 -18.28 1.41
C LEU A 130 22.86 -19.42 2.10
N ASP A 131 22.31 -20.62 2.12
CA ASP A 131 22.89 -21.84 2.69
C ASP A 131 24.14 -22.33 1.94
N ASP A 132 24.21 -22.11 0.63
CA ASP A 132 25.39 -22.42 -0.18
C ASP A 132 26.46 -21.33 -0.11
N PHE A 133 26.13 -20.14 0.41
CA PHE A 133 27.07 -19.03 0.47
C PHE A 133 28.21 -19.33 1.46
N LEU A 134 29.43 -19.36 0.94
CA LEU A 134 30.66 -19.55 1.73
C LEU A 134 30.91 -18.34 2.62
N VAL A 135 31.14 -18.63 3.90
CA VAL A 135 31.40 -17.64 4.95
C VAL A 135 32.80 -17.86 5.52
N SER A 136 33.49 -16.77 5.85
CA SER A 136 34.89 -16.82 6.31
C SER A 136 35.06 -16.46 7.78
N THR A 137 34.05 -15.86 8.40
CA THR A 137 34.10 -15.41 9.79
C THR A 137 32.94 -15.98 10.60
N ARG A 138 33.14 -16.11 11.92
CA ARG A 138 32.08 -16.49 12.85
C ARG A 138 30.87 -15.55 12.77
N SER A 139 31.11 -14.25 12.62
CA SER A 139 30.03 -13.26 12.50
C SER A 139 29.19 -13.47 11.23
N GLU A 140 29.80 -13.84 10.11
CA GLU A 140 29.07 -14.19 8.88
C GLU A 140 28.25 -15.48 9.04
N VAL A 141 28.78 -16.50 9.75
CA VAL A 141 28.04 -17.72 10.10
C VAL A 141 26.79 -17.40 10.92
N GLU A 142 26.94 -16.57 11.96
CA GLU A 142 25.83 -16.18 12.83
C GLU A 142 24.78 -15.34 12.08
N MET A 143 25.22 -14.42 11.22
CA MET A 143 24.35 -13.60 10.38
C MET A 143 23.54 -14.44 9.39
N LYS A 144 24.22 -15.37 8.71
CA LYS A 144 23.59 -16.34 7.80
C LYS A 144 22.51 -17.14 8.52
N ALA A 145 22.83 -17.74 9.66
CA ALA A 145 21.89 -18.52 10.47
C ALA A 145 20.72 -17.66 11.01
N ALA A 146 20.94 -16.38 11.30
CA ALA A 146 19.89 -15.47 11.74
C ALA A 146 18.90 -15.13 10.60
N ILE A 147 19.41 -14.87 9.39
CA ILE A 147 18.58 -14.58 8.22
C ILE A 147 17.79 -15.84 7.80
N ALA A 148 18.46 -16.99 7.69
CA ALA A 148 17.84 -18.25 7.27
C ALA A 148 16.63 -18.61 8.16
N ARG A 149 16.82 -18.63 9.49
CA ARG A 149 15.72 -18.91 10.44
C ARG A 149 14.53 -17.98 10.26
N ARG A 150 14.74 -16.68 10.01
CA ARG A 150 13.65 -15.72 9.80
C ARG A 150 12.92 -15.94 8.47
N LEU A 151 13.66 -16.29 7.41
CA LEU A 151 13.08 -16.61 6.10
C LEU A 151 12.26 -17.91 6.13
N GLU A 152 12.75 -18.93 6.83
CA GLU A 152 12.06 -20.22 6.98
C GLU A 152 10.66 -20.07 7.58
N TYR A 153 10.45 -19.14 8.52
CA TYR A 153 9.13 -18.91 9.11
C TYR A 153 8.08 -18.39 8.15
N ILE A 154 8.49 -17.72 7.07
CA ILE A 154 7.57 -17.03 6.17
C ILE A 154 7.47 -17.67 4.78
N VAL A 155 8.42 -18.55 4.42
CA VAL A 155 8.52 -19.14 3.07
C VAL A 155 7.24 -19.87 2.66
N ASP A 156 6.63 -20.63 3.57
CA ASP A 156 5.50 -21.51 3.29
C ASP A 156 4.25 -20.78 2.76
N VAL A 157 4.11 -19.49 3.08
CA VAL A 157 3.03 -18.65 2.55
C VAL A 157 3.15 -18.45 1.05
N PHE A 158 4.37 -18.39 0.52
CA PHE A 158 4.65 -18.07 -0.88
C PHE A 158 4.71 -19.33 -1.78
N GLU A 159 4.90 -20.50 -1.18
CA GLU A 159 5.02 -21.77 -1.91
C GLU A 159 3.67 -22.34 -2.37
N ARG A 160 2.58 -21.97 -1.71
CA ARG A 160 1.21 -22.45 -2.03
C ARG A 160 0.54 -21.66 -3.15
N GLY A 161 1.21 -20.62 -3.65
CA GLY A 161 0.67 -19.70 -4.65
C GLY A 161 0.46 -20.36 -6.01
N ALA A 162 -0.78 -20.31 -6.50
CA ALA A 162 -1.14 -20.80 -7.84
C ALA A 162 -1.66 -19.68 -8.76
N VAL A 163 -2.14 -18.57 -8.19
CA VAL A 163 -2.79 -17.47 -8.90
C VAL A 163 -1.75 -16.38 -9.18
N PRO A 164 -1.37 -16.12 -10.44
CA PRO A 164 -0.43 -15.05 -10.76
C PRO A 164 -0.92 -13.69 -10.25
N VAL A 165 -0.06 -12.96 -9.56
CA VAL A 165 -0.39 -11.67 -8.91
C VAL A 165 -0.87 -10.61 -9.92
N ASP A 166 -0.41 -10.67 -11.17
CA ASP A 166 -0.78 -9.72 -12.23
C ASP A 166 -2.26 -9.78 -12.62
N LEU A 167 -2.95 -10.89 -12.32
CA LEU A 167 -4.40 -11.00 -12.49
C LEU A 167 -5.16 -10.01 -11.60
N LEU A 168 -4.61 -9.65 -10.43
CA LEU A 168 -5.18 -8.62 -9.57
C LEU A 168 -5.18 -7.26 -10.28
N PHE A 169 -4.10 -6.93 -10.99
CA PHE A 169 -3.89 -5.64 -11.64
C PHE A 169 -4.65 -5.52 -12.97
N LYS A 170 -5.06 -6.64 -13.55
CA LYS A 170 -5.90 -6.72 -14.77
C LYS A 170 -7.40 -6.66 -14.45
N ALA A 171 -7.78 -6.80 -13.18
CA ALA A 171 -9.19 -6.75 -12.77
C ALA A 171 -9.81 -5.39 -13.08
N LYS A 172 -10.98 -5.40 -13.74
CA LYS A 172 -11.74 -4.15 -14.05
C LYS A 172 -12.58 -3.66 -12.86
N ARG A 173 -12.74 -4.48 -11.83
CA ARG A 173 -13.50 -4.18 -10.61
C ARG A 173 -12.57 -4.21 -9.41
N PRO A 174 -12.93 -3.53 -8.30
CA PRO A 174 -12.18 -3.62 -7.05
C PRO A 174 -11.98 -5.07 -6.57
N VAL A 175 -10.75 -5.40 -6.19
CA VAL A 175 -10.34 -6.69 -5.61
C VAL A 175 -9.57 -6.41 -4.33
N ALA A 176 -9.84 -7.17 -3.28
CA ALA A 176 -9.08 -7.15 -2.03
C ALA A 176 -8.21 -8.40 -1.91
N VAL A 177 -6.95 -8.21 -1.54
CA VAL A 177 -6.08 -9.26 -1.05
C VAL A 177 -6.28 -9.36 0.45
N ASP A 178 -6.85 -10.47 0.89
CA ASP A 178 -7.12 -10.75 2.30
C ASP A 178 -5.83 -11.21 3.00
N LEU A 179 -5.31 -10.36 3.87
CA LEU A 179 -4.13 -10.63 4.69
C LEU A 179 -4.52 -11.15 6.08
N SER A 180 -5.81 -11.18 6.44
CA SER A 180 -6.26 -11.52 7.79
C SER A 180 -5.91 -12.96 8.21
N LYS A 181 -5.74 -13.85 7.23
CA LYS A 181 -5.41 -15.27 7.41
C LYS A 181 -3.92 -15.56 7.55
N LEU A 182 -3.06 -14.57 7.32
CA LEU A 182 -1.63 -14.68 7.58
C LEU A 182 -1.38 -14.57 9.08
N ARG A 183 -0.55 -15.45 9.61
CA ARG A 183 -0.34 -15.62 11.05
C ARG A 183 0.69 -14.64 11.57
N LEU A 184 1.77 -14.47 10.81
CA LEU A 184 2.89 -13.63 11.21
C LEU A 184 2.72 -12.22 10.65
N TYR A 185 3.19 -11.26 11.42
CA TYR A 185 3.18 -9.87 11.01
C TYR A 185 4.09 -9.66 9.78
N GLU A 186 5.23 -10.34 9.76
CA GLU A 186 6.24 -10.31 8.70
C GLU A 186 5.68 -10.85 7.37
N GLU A 187 4.83 -11.88 7.41
CA GLU A 187 4.13 -12.40 6.23
C GLU A 187 3.26 -11.31 5.60
N LYS A 188 2.44 -10.61 6.41
CA LYS A 188 1.54 -9.55 5.94
C LYS A 188 2.32 -8.40 5.31
N VAL A 189 3.43 -8.01 5.93
CA VAL A 189 4.31 -6.98 5.40
C VAL A 189 4.96 -7.45 4.09
N LEU A 190 5.54 -8.64 4.03
CA LEU A 190 6.22 -9.10 2.82
C LEU A 190 5.26 -9.26 1.64
N VAL A 191 4.07 -9.84 1.86
CA VAL A 191 3.04 -9.95 0.83
C VAL A 191 2.64 -8.57 0.32
N THR A 192 2.41 -7.61 1.22
CA THR A 192 2.11 -6.22 0.86
C THR A 192 3.20 -5.62 -0.02
N LEU A 193 4.46 -5.75 0.40
CA LEU A 193 5.62 -5.23 -0.32
C LEU A 193 5.79 -5.87 -1.70
N PHE A 194 5.60 -7.19 -1.81
CA PHE A 194 5.68 -7.90 -3.09
C PHE A 194 4.54 -7.50 -4.03
N ILE A 195 3.33 -7.27 -3.53
CA ILE A 195 2.23 -6.76 -4.36
C ILE A 195 2.56 -5.34 -4.85
N MET A 196 3.07 -4.47 -3.98
CA MET A 196 3.47 -3.10 -4.37
C MET A 196 4.56 -3.12 -5.45
N ALA A 197 5.60 -3.93 -5.29
CA ALA A 197 6.68 -4.06 -6.26
C ALA A 197 6.20 -4.67 -7.59
N SER A 198 5.39 -5.72 -7.53
CA SER A 198 4.80 -6.34 -8.73
C SER A 198 3.88 -5.38 -9.47
N LEU A 199 3.11 -4.58 -8.73
CA LEU A 199 2.23 -3.57 -9.30
C LEU A 199 3.03 -2.46 -9.98
N TYR A 200 4.11 -2.00 -9.34
CA TYR A 200 5.02 -1.03 -9.95
C TYR A 200 5.56 -1.52 -11.29
N ASN A 201 6.10 -2.75 -11.34
CA ASN A 201 6.61 -3.33 -12.58
C ASN A 201 5.53 -3.45 -13.66
N TYR A 202 4.32 -3.88 -13.28
CA TYR A 202 3.17 -3.97 -14.19
C TYR A 202 2.82 -2.60 -14.78
N LEU A 203 2.77 -1.54 -13.96
CA LEU A 203 2.45 -0.20 -14.42
C LEU A 203 3.59 0.41 -15.25
N PHE A 204 4.84 0.22 -14.83
CA PHE A 204 6.02 0.67 -15.56
C PHE A 204 6.02 0.14 -17.00
N SER A 205 5.69 -1.15 -17.18
CA SER A 205 5.61 -1.77 -18.52
C SER A 205 4.53 -1.17 -19.45
N ARG A 206 3.56 -0.44 -18.89
CA ARG A 206 2.47 0.23 -19.64
C ARG A 206 2.79 1.67 -19.97
N GLY A 207 3.87 2.23 -19.42
CA GLY A 207 4.27 3.60 -19.65
C GLY A 207 3.46 4.65 -18.88
N VAL A 208 3.86 5.91 -19.06
CA VAL A 208 3.32 7.07 -18.33
C VAL A 208 1.84 7.27 -18.65
N ALA A 209 1.03 7.55 -17.63
CA ALA A 209 -0.39 7.83 -17.76
C ALA A 209 -0.70 9.28 -17.39
N LYS A 210 -1.53 9.94 -18.21
CA LYS A 210 -1.94 11.34 -17.97
C LYS A 210 -3.03 11.50 -16.91
N ARG A 211 -3.70 10.41 -16.53
CA ARG A 211 -4.82 10.39 -15.58
C ARG A 211 -4.72 9.17 -14.67
N PRO A 212 -5.35 9.18 -13.48
CA PRO A 212 -5.48 7.99 -12.65
C PRO A 212 -6.16 6.84 -13.40
N THR A 213 -5.57 5.66 -13.35
CA THR A 213 -6.08 4.43 -14.01
C THR A 213 -6.37 3.31 -13.01
N LEU A 214 -5.75 3.36 -11.82
CA LEU A 214 -5.86 2.33 -10.80
C LEU A 214 -5.72 2.94 -9.41
N LEU A 215 -6.47 2.39 -8.44
CA LEU A 215 -6.25 2.66 -7.02
C LEU A 215 -5.50 1.51 -6.37
N LEU A 216 -4.50 1.82 -5.54
CA LEU A 216 -3.96 0.90 -4.54
C LEU A 216 -4.39 1.40 -3.16
N VAL A 217 -5.19 0.61 -2.44
CA VAL A 217 -5.56 0.93 -1.06
C VAL A 217 -4.72 0.06 -0.14
N VAL A 218 -3.97 0.70 0.74
CA VAL A 218 -3.15 0.02 1.74
C VAL A 218 -3.77 0.25 3.10
N ASP A 219 -4.40 -0.79 3.65
CA ASP A 219 -4.93 -0.75 5.00
C ASP A 219 -3.82 -0.89 6.04
N GLU A 220 -3.96 -0.26 7.20
CA GLU A 220 -2.93 -0.21 8.25
C GLU A 220 -1.54 0.18 7.70
N ALA A 221 -1.50 1.20 6.83
CA ALA A 221 -0.35 1.60 6.05
C ALA A 221 0.90 1.98 6.88
N GLN A 222 0.73 2.33 8.17
CA GLN A 222 1.89 2.57 9.06
C GLN A 222 2.80 1.34 9.16
N ASN A 223 2.29 0.13 8.89
CA ASN A 223 3.08 -1.10 8.89
C ASN A 223 4.13 -1.16 7.78
N VAL A 224 3.96 -0.40 6.70
CA VAL A 224 4.92 -0.36 5.58
C VAL A 224 5.58 1.00 5.40
N LEU A 225 4.87 2.10 5.67
CA LEU A 225 5.40 3.46 5.48
C LEU A 225 6.58 3.80 6.39
N LYS A 226 6.66 3.14 7.56
CA LYS A 226 7.77 3.34 8.52
C LYS A 226 9.04 2.56 8.16
N ARG A 227 8.98 1.65 7.17
CA ARG A 227 10.02 0.64 7.00
C ARG A 227 11.18 1.06 6.10
N GLY A 228 11.03 2.02 5.18
CA GLY A 228 12.19 2.56 4.44
C GLY A 228 11.86 3.27 3.14
N ASP A 229 12.90 3.74 2.47
CA ASP A 229 12.80 4.58 1.25
C ASP A 229 12.24 3.83 0.04
N VAL A 230 12.43 2.51 -0.04
CA VAL A 230 11.88 1.68 -1.12
C VAL A 230 10.36 1.81 -1.21
N VAL A 231 9.67 1.76 -0.07
CA VAL A 231 8.21 1.90 -0.02
C VAL A 231 7.79 3.29 -0.51
N ARG A 232 8.54 4.32 -0.11
CA ARG A 232 8.29 5.71 -0.53
C ARG A 232 8.49 5.86 -2.03
N TYR A 233 9.58 5.32 -2.57
CA TYR A 233 9.87 5.31 -4.00
C TYR A 233 8.76 4.62 -4.80
N LEU A 234 8.34 3.42 -4.37
CA LEU A 234 7.23 2.68 -5.01
C LEU A 234 5.93 3.49 -5.01
N VAL A 235 5.64 4.22 -3.93
CA VAL A 235 4.46 5.09 -3.87
C VAL A 235 4.61 6.29 -4.81
N PHE A 236 5.70 7.07 -4.70
CA PHE A 236 5.84 8.33 -5.44
C PHE A 236 6.00 8.14 -6.95
N GLU A 237 6.86 7.21 -7.39
CA GLU A 237 7.09 7.00 -8.82
C GLU A 237 5.87 6.40 -9.52
N SER A 238 5.08 5.57 -8.80
CA SER A 238 3.86 4.98 -9.35
C SER A 238 2.82 6.01 -9.81
N ALA A 239 2.87 7.24 -9.27
CA ALA A 239 1.95 8.32 -9.64
C ALA A 239 2.03 8.69 -11.13
N LYS A 240 3.24 8.63 -11.72
CA LYS A 240 3.50 8.91 -13.14
C LYS A 240 2.85 7.89 -14.06
N TYR A 241 2.64 6.67 -13.57
CA TYR A 241 2.03 5.56 -14.32
C TYR A 241 0.52 5.43 -14.06
N GLY A 242 -0.10 6.44 -13.46
CA GLY A 242 -1.54 6.49 -13.23
C GLY A 242 -2.02 5.78 -11.96
N LEU A 243 -1.11 5.34 -11.08
CA LEU A 243 -1.51 4.84 -9.76
C LEU A 243 -1.91 5.99 -8.85
N ARG A 244 -2.99 5.80 -8.09
CA ARG A 244 -3.27 6.60 -6.90
C ARG A 244 -3.33 5.69 -5.69
N VAL A 245 -2.52 6.02 -4.70
CA VAL A 245 -2.39 5.23 -3.48
C VAL A 245 -3.27 5.86 -2.41
N VAL A 246 -4.13 5.08 -1.80
CA VAL A 246 -4.96 5.45 -0.66
C VAL A 246 -4.38 4.76 0.57
N LEU A 247 -3.67 5.52 1.38
CA LEU A 247 -3.00 5.06 2.59
C LEU A 247 -3.94 5.24 3.78
N VAL A 248 -4.38 4.13 4.39
CA VAL A 248 -5.24 4.16 5.57
C VAL A 248 -4.39 3.86 6.79
N THR A 249 -4.26 4.80 7.72
CA THR A 249 -3.29 4.72 8.83
C THR A 249 -3.84 5.28 10.12
N ASN A 250 -3.39 4.74 11.27
CA ASN A 250 -3.72 5.28 12.58
C ASN A 250 -2.85 6.49 12.98
N GLU A 251 -1.70 6.63 12.33
CA GLU A 251 -0.69 7.63 12.64
C GLU A 251 -0.50 8.58 11.46
N MET A 252 0.11 9.74 11.73
CA MET A 252 0.47 10.68 10.66
C MET A 252 1.68 10.14 9.89
N PRO A 253 1.59 9.96 8.55
CA PRO A 253 2.75 9.59 7.73
C PRO A 253 3.89 10.62 7.79
N PRO A 254 5.12 10.23 7.38
CA PRO A 254 6.23 11.16 7.20
C PRO A 254 5.86 12.34 6.29
N GLY A 255 6.45 13.51 6.53
CA GLY A 255 6.14 14.75 5.80
C GLY A 255 6.25 14.64 4.29
N GLU A 256 7.24 13.90 3.79
CA GLU A 256 7.42 13.62 2.36
C GLU A 256 6.17 12.97 1.73
N ILE A 257 5.52 12.02 2.43
CA ILE A 257 4.28 11.39 1.95
C ILE A 257 3.14 12.40 1.95
N LEU A 258 3.07 13.27 2.97
CA LEU A 258 2.01 14.28 3.10
C LEU A 258 2.07 15.32 1.98
N VAL A 259 3.25 15.76 1.56
CA VAL A 259 3.43 16.75 0.47
C VAL A 259 2.86 16.23 -0.86
N HIS A 260 2.98 14.92 -1.10
CA HIS A 260 2.48 14.26 -2.31
C HIS A 260 1.05 13.70 -2.16
N SER A 261 0.33 14.08 -1.09
CA SER A 261 -0.99 13.53 -0.79
C SER A 261 -2.03 14.59 -0.45
N ASN A 262 -3.28 14.29 -0.76
CA ASN A 262 -4.44 14.90 -0.10
C ASN A 262 -4.67 14.15 1.23
N VAL A 263 -4.80 14.87 2.34
CA VAL A 263 -4.87 14.27 3.68
C VAL A 263 -6.28 14.42 4.23
N ILE A 264 -6.90 13.33 4.65
CA ILE A 264 -8.19 13.32 5.32
C ILE A 264 -7.97 12.86 6.76
N ILE A 265 -8.25 13.75 7.70
CA ILE A 265 -8.26 13.45 9.12
C ILE A 265 -9.70 13.11 9.49
N THR A 266 -10.00 11.84 9.78
CA THR A 266 -11.37 11.38 10.07
C THR A 266 -11.81 11.74 11.48
N LYS A 267 -10.88 11.83 12.42
CA LYS A 267 -11.12 12.30 13.78
C LYS A 267 -9.86 13.01 14.29
N PRO A 268 -9.96 14.27 14.75
CA PRO A 268 -8.79 14.99 15.27
C PRO A 268 -8.20 14.30 16.49
N HIS A 269 -6.88 14.45 16.65
CA HIS A 269 -6.14 13.98 17.81
C HIS A 269 -5.01 14.96 18.11
N PHE A 270 -4.72 15.19 19.40
CA PHE A 270 -3.72 16.18 19.83
C PHE A 270 -2.31 15.91 19.27
N THR A 271 -1.99 14.64 19.02
CA THR A 271 -0.70 14.22 18.44
C THR A 271 -0.48 14.69 17.01
N TYR A 272 -1.50 15.15 16.30
CA TYR A 272 -1.34 15.67 14.94
C TYR A 272 -0.79 17.10 14.91
N ASN A 273 -0.72 17.79 16.06
CA ASN A 273 -0.24 19.17 16.17
C ASN A 273 -0.94 20.14 15.18
N MET A 274 -2.25 19.95 14.99
CA MET A 274 -3.08 20.82 14.15
C MET A 274 -4.30 21.27 14.96
N ASP A 275 -4.66 22.54 14.87
CA ASP A 275 -5.90 23.07 15.48
C ASP A 275 -7.11 22.68 14.62
N ILE A 276 -7.57 21.44 14.80
CA ILE A 276 -8.69 20.88 14.05
C ILE A 276 -9.70 20.29 15.04
N ARG A 277 -10.97 20.68 14.91
CA ARG A 277 -12.06 20.21 15.80
C ARG A 277 -13.02 19.21 15.14
N ARG A 278 -12.93 19.03 13.83
CA ARG A 278 -13.85 18.21 13.03
C ARG A 278 -13.10 17.41 11.97
N PRO A 279 -13.70 16.35 11.38
CA PRO A 279 -13.07 15.68 10.26
C PRO A 279 -12.75 16.69 9.17
N THR A 280 -11.55 16.60 8.59
CA THR A 280 -10.99 17.66 7.75
C THR A 280 -10.24 17.09 6.57
N LEU A 281 -10.47 17.67 5.39
CA LEU A 281 -9.66 17.48 4.19
C LEU A 281 -8.62 18.59 4.13
N ILE A 282 -7.36 18.20 3.98
CA ILE A 282 -6.23 19.07 3.68
C ILE A 282 -5.83 18.79 2.22
N SER A 283 -6.00 19.79 1.37
CA SER A 283 -5.61 19.70 -0.04
C SER A 283 -5.08 21.06 -0.49
N ASN A 284 -3.92 21.07 -1.16
CA ASN A 284 -3.24 22.30 -1.59
C ASN A 284 -3.08 23.33 -0.45
N ASN A 285 -2.67 22.86 0.74
CA ASN A 285 -2.53 23.66 1.97
C ASN A 285 -3.82 24.36 2.45
N LYS A 286 -5.00 23.99 1.91
CA LYS A 286 -6.30 24.48 2.38
C LYS A 286 -6.96 23.43 3.27
N LEU A 287 -7.46 23.86 4.42
CA LEU A 287 -8.25 23.03 5.32
C LEU A 287 -9.74 23.21 5.01
N THR A 288 -10.43 22.09 4.80
CA THR A 288 -11.88 22.06 4.58
C THR A 288 -12.50 21.12 5.60
N GLU A 289 -13.34 21.64 6.50
CA GLU A 289 -14.14 20.80 7.40
C GLU A 289 -15.12 19.94 6.58
N VAL A 290 -15.23 18.66 6.94
CA VAL A 290 -16.06 17.68 6.22
C VAL A 290 -16.95 16.91 7.20
N TRP A 291 -18.23 16.88 6.90
CA TRP A 291 -19.18 15.88 7.41
C TRP A 291 -19.15 14.68 6.47
N ILE A 292 -18.42 13.63 6.85
CA ILE A 292 -18.20 12.45 6.02
C ILE A 292 -19.53 11.69 5.85
N VAL A 293 -19.98 11.50 4.60
CA VAL A 293 -21.25 10.83 4.22
C VAL A 293 -21.03 9.63 3.34
#